data_AF-A0A521X4D7-F1
#
_entry.id   AF-A0A521X4D7-F1
#
_cell.length_a   1.000
_cell.length_b   1.000
_cell.length_c   1.000
_cell.angle_alpha   90.00
_cell.angle_beta   90.00
_cell.angle_gamma   90.00
#
_symmetry.space_group_name_H-M   'P 1'
#
loop_
_entity.id
_entity.type
_entity.pdbx_description
1 polymer ?
#
loop_
_entity_poly.entity_id
_entity_poly.type
_entity_poly.pdbx_seq_one_letter_code
_entity_poly.pdbx_strand_id
1 'polypeptide(L)'
;MKQWIRVIMVLMFIGWLQQLCVSQYHYSLIISDAGSGIDTLEFGYSHGATYCIDPELGEYGLPPPPPADEFDVRFIDNRSGAGACLDQGINKNFYGFNISGAKDTFRVAFQTDWRLHPFTVRWSGPFDYLSSASLKYTHPDDGPVIIDMLSYNSCQIPLGSPDIPSFRIIVNHNIICCNDPPPVLSQSRTDSITE
;
A
#
# COMPACT_ATOMS: atom_id res chain seq x y z
N MET A 1 46.26 -28.59 20.89
CA MET A 1 45.10 -27.83 21.42
C MET A 1 44.84 -26.47 20.74
N LYS A 2 45.85 -25.74 20.22
CA LYS A 2 45.63 -24.40 19.61
C LYS A 2 45.00 -24.37 18.21
N GLN A 3 44.90 -25.51 17.51
CA GLN A 3 44.45 -25.55 16.10
C GLN A 3 42.94 -25.78 15.94
N TRP A 4 42.28 -26.31 16.97
CA TRP A 4 40.83 -26.58 16.95
C TRP A 4 39.98 -25.35 17.28
N ILE A 5 40.55 -24.34 17.98
CA ILE A 5 39.85 -23.10 18.36
C ILE A 5 39.58 -22.20 17.14
N ARG A 6 40.42 -22.27 16.09
CA ARG A 6 40.22 -21.47 14.87
C ARG A 6 39.07 -21.98 13.99
N VAL A 7 38.76 -23.26 14.03
CA VAL A 7 37.66 -23.86 13.24
C VAL A 7 36.30 -23.53 13.86
N ILE A 8 36.23 -23.48 15.20
CA ILE A 8 34.99 -23.16 15.92
C ILE A 8 34.59 -21.68 15.76
N MET A 9 35.54 -20.74 15.71
CA MET A 9 35.22 -19.32 15.45
C MET A 9 34.74 -19.05 14.02
N VAL A 10 35.23 -19.78 13.01
CA VAL A 10 34.75 -19.62 11.62
C VAL A 10 33.33 -20.17 11.46
N LEU A 11 32.97 -21.25 12.18
CA LEU A 11 31.62 -21.79 12.17
C LEU A 11 30.58 -20.92 12.93
N MET A 12 31.01 -20.09 13.89
CA MET A 12 30.11 -19.16 14.59
C MET A 12 29.83 -17.86 13.81
N PHE A 13 30.61 -17.53 12.77
CA PHE A 13 30.36 -16.36 11.92
C PHE A 13 29.43 -16.64 10.73
N ILE A 14 29.25 -17.91 10.34
CA ILE A 14 28.38 -18.32 9.22
C ILE A 14 26.91 -18.43 9.66
N GLY A 15 26.64 -18.55 10.97
CA GLY A 15 25.28 -18.66 11.51
C GLY A 15 24.55 -17.33 11.75
N TRP A 16 25.16 -16.18 11.44
CA TRP A 16 24.65 -14.85 11.75
C TRP A 16 24.42 -13.95 10.53
N LEU A 17 24.22 -14.54 9.35
CA LEU A 17 23.50 -13.89 8.27
C LEU A 17 22.09 -14.50 8.20
N GLN A 18 21.27 -14.20 9.20
CA GLN A 18 19.83 -14.22 8.96
C GLN A 18 19.52 -12.95 8.17
N GLN A 19 19.37 -13.16 6.87
CA GLN A 19 18.88 -12.22 5.88
C GLN A 19 17.71 -11.40 6.47
N LEU A 20 17.85 -10.08 6.51
CA LEU A 20 16.76 -9.16 6.80
C LEU A 20 15.77 -9.21 5.63
N CYS A 21 14.88 -10.19 5.61
CA CYS A 21 13.72 -10.09 4.74
C CYS A 21 12.79 -9.00 5.31
N VAL A 22 12.30 -8.13 4.42
CA VAL A 22 11.25 -7.19 4.80
C VAL A 22 10.00 -8.05 5.08
N SER A 23 9.64 -8.19 6.35
CA SER A 23 8.45 -8.97 6.74
C SER A 23 7.15 -8.26 6.40
N GLN A 24 7.22 -6.94 6.22
CA GLN A 24 6.08 -6.07 5.94
C GLN A 24 6.57 -4.74 5.35
N TYR A 25 5.86 -4.23 4.35
CA TYR A 25 5.97 -2.83 3.94
C TYR A 25 4.58 -2.23 3.74
N HIS A 26 4.47 -0.93 4.02
CA HIS A 26 3.21 -0.22 4.00
C HIS A 26 3.36 1.18 3.45
N TYR A 27 2.22 1.71 3.01
CA TYR A 27 2.04 3.04 2.46
C TYR A 27 0.93 3.73 3.25
N SER A 28 1.10 5.01 3.51
CA SER A 28 0.09 5.83 4.15
C SER A 28 -0.69 6.59 3.09
N LEU A 29 -2.03 6.56 3.18
CA LEU A 29 -2.95 7.42 2.45
C LEU A 29 -3.51 8.43 3.43
N ILE A 30 -3.08 9.68 3.32
CA ILE A 30 -3.63 10.79 4.09
C ILE A 30 -4.74 11.40 3.24
N ILE A 31 -5.97 11.35 3.74
CA ILE A 31 -7.15 11.87 3.04
C ILE A 31 -7.72 13.00 3.88
N SER A 32 -8.00 14.13 3.26
CA SER A 32 -8.66 15.27 3.90
C SER A 32 -9.75 15.85 3.03
N ASP A 33 -10.76 16.45 3.64
CA ASP A 33 -11.76 17.27 2.95
C ASP A 33 -11.34 18.74 2.90
N ALA A 34 -12.19 19.62 2.37
CA ALA A 34 -11.94 21.07 2.33
C ALA A 34 -12.22 21.78 3.68
N GLY A 35 -12.71 21.05 4.68
CA GLY A 35 -12.97 21.52 6.03
C GLY A 35 -11.84 21.15 6.98
N SER A 36 -12.17 20.44 8.05
CA SER A 36 -11.22 19.94 9.06
C SER A 36 -11.09 18.42 9.08
N GLY A 37 -11.81 17.71 8.22
CA GLY A 37 -11.78 16.26 8.15
C GLY A 37 -10.42 15.81 7.62
N ILE A 38 -9.72 15.00 8.41
CA ILE A 38 -8.45 14.38 8.02
C ILE A 38 -8.32 13.03 8.72
N ASP A 39 -7.92 12.01 7.96
CA ASP A 39 -7.58 10.70 8.51
C ASP A 39 -6.53 10.02 7.63
N THR A 40 -5.92 8.97 8.16
CA THR A 40 -4.85 8.21 7.52
C THR A 40 -5.22 6.73 7.44
N LEU A 41 -5.22 6.20 6.23
CA LEU A 41 -5.35 4.77 5.96
C LEU A 41 -3.97 4.17 5.67
N GLU A 42 -3.74 2.92 6.08
CA GLU A 42 -2.50 2.20 5.79
C GLU A 42 -2.78 1.00 4.89
N PHE A 43 -2.04 0.85 3.80
CA PHE A 43 -2.13 -0.34 2.97
C PHE A 43 -0.76 -0.88 2.60
N GLY A 44 -0.69 -2.13 2.20
CA GLY A 44 0.54 -2.70 1.71
C GLY A 44 0.55 -4.20 1.76
N TYR A 45 1.69 -4.75 2.19
CA TYR A 45 1.92 -6.18 2.14
C TYR A 45 2.64 -6.67 3.39
N SER A 46 2.27 -7.87 3.83
CA SER A 46 2.90 -8.53 4.97
C SER A 46 2.97 -10.04 4.77
N HIS A 47 3.99 -10.67 5.36
CA HIS A 47 4.06 -12.12 5.39
C HIS A 47 2.98 -12.67 6.33
N GLY A 48 2.14 -13.57 5.82
CA GLY A 48 1.01 -14.13 6.57
C GLY A 48 -0.28 -13.30 6.49
N ALA A 49 -0.26 -12.15 5.80
CA ALA A 49 -1.50 -11.44 5.47
C ALA A 49 -2.41 -12.29 4.59
N THR A 50 -3.70 -12.25 4.89
CA THR A 50 -4.77 -12.89 4.14
C THR A 50 -5.58 -11.83 3.39
N TYR A 51 -6.72 -12.23 2.82
CA TYR A 51 -7.62 -11.28 2.19
C TYR A 51 -8.66 -10.71 3.17
N CYS A 52 -8.89 -11.39 4.30
CA CYS A 52 -9.79 -10.90 5.34
C CYS A 52 -8.99 -10.24 6.47
N ILE A 53 -9.70 -9.63 7.42
CA ILE A 53 -9.11 -8.99 8.61
C ILE A 53 -8.13 -9.92 9.32
N ASP A 54 -6.89 -9.46 9.46
CA ASP A 54 -5.82 -10.11 10.22
C ASP A 54 -5.47 -9.30 11.48
N PRO A 55 -5.99 -9.67 12.67
CA PRO A 55 -5.73 -8.94 13.91
C PRO A 55 -4.26 -8.85 14.31
N GLU A 56 -3.45 -9.85 13.92
CA GLU A 56 -2.00 -9.88 14.15
C GLU A 56 -1.26 -8.76 13.39
N LEU A 57 -1.85 -8.23 12.32
CA LEU A 57 -1.34 -7.11 11.54
C LEU A 57 -1.97 -5.76 11.95
N GLY A 58 -2.80 -5.77 13.00
CA GLY A 58 -3.48 -4.59 13.50
C GLY A 58 -4.68 -4.18 12.65
N GLU A 59 -5.24 -5.10 11.87
CA GLU A 59 -6.48 -4.87 11.13
C GLU A 59 -7.68 -5.12 12.03
N TYR A 60 -8.62 -4.17 12.03
CA TYR A 60 -9.85 -4.28 12.82
C TYR A 60 -11.01 -3.65 12.06
N GLY A 61 -12.18 -4.27 12.16
CA GLY A 61 -13.44 -3.71 11.68
C GLY A 61 -13.71 -2.36 12.34
N LEU A 62 -14.04 -1.36 11.52
CA LEU A 62 -14.51 -0.06 11.97
C LEU A 62 -16.00 -0.13 12.36
N PRO A 63 -16.48 0.77 13.24
CA PRO A 63 -17.90 0.90 13.50
C PRO A 63 -18.66 1.22 12.21
N PRO A 64 -20.01 1.10 12.23
CA PRO A 64 -20.83 1.56 11.12
C PRO A 64 -20.45 2.98 10.67
N PRO A 65 -20.49 3.28 9.36
CA PRO A 65 -20.24 4.63 8.86
C PRO A 65 -21.07 5.66 9.62
N PRO A 66 -20.48 6.82 9.97
CA PRO A 66 -21.24 7.89 10.60
C PRO A 66 -22.26 8.47 9.61
N PRO A 67 -23.15 9.38 10.06
CA PRO A 67 -24.04 10.13 9.18
C PRO A 67 -23.31 10.75 7.97
N ALA A 68 -24.02 10.94 6.86
CA ALA A 68 -23.42 11.29 5.56
C ALA A 68 -22.72 12.67 5.53
N ASP A 69 -22.97 13.53 6.50
CA ASP A 69 -22.35 14.85 6.69
C ASP A 69 -21.08 14.80 7.55
N GLU A 70 -20.74 13.64 8.11
CA GLU A 70 -19.51 13.44 8.87
C GLU A 70 -18.40 12.86 7.99
N PHE A 71 -17.18 13.37 8.19
CA PHE A 71 -15.99 12.88 7.50
C PHE A 71 -15.67 11.45 7.92
N ASP A 72 -15.59 10.55 6.95
CA ASP A 72 -15.18 9.17 7.15
C ASP A 72 -14.47 8.63 5.91
N VAL A 73 -13.40 7.88 6.14
CA VAL A 73 -12.62 7.20 5.10
C VAL A 73 -12.26 5.81 5.59
N ARG A 74 -12.35 4.81 4.72
CA ARG A 74 -12.08 3.41 5.09
C ARG A 74 -11.77 2.55 3.86
N PHE A 75 -10.98 1.50 4.05
CA PHE A 75 -10.91 0.43 3.08
C PHE A 75 -12.18 -0.41 3.13
N ILE A 76 -12.72 -0.74 1.96
CA ILE A 76 -13.89 -1.59 1.81
C ILE A 76 -13.59 -2.79 0.90
N ASP A 77 -14.39 -3.84 1.01
CA ASP A 77 -14.24 -5.06 0.23
C ASP A 77 -14.26 -4.75 -1.30
N ASN A 78 -13.17 -5.10 -1.99
CA ASN A 78 -13.01 -4.85 -3.42
C ASN A 78 -13.74 -5.86 -4.33
N ARG A 79 -14.13 -7.04 -3.83
CA ARG A 79 -14.76 -8.11 -4.64
C ARG A 79 -16.27 -7.96 -4.72
N SER A 80 -16.90 -7.65 -3.58
CA SER A 80 -18.36 -7.64 -3.47
C SER A 80 -18.93 -6.35 -2.90
N GLY A 81 -18.12 -5.55 -2.18
CA GLY A 81 -18.60 -4.39 -1.41
C GLY A 81 -19.58 -4.74 -0.29
N ALA A 82 -19.86 -6.02 -0.03
CA ALA A 82 -20.81 -6.50 0.98
C ALA A 82 -20.14 -6.82 2.33
N GLY A 83 -18.87 -6.44 2.51
CA GLY A 83 -18.18 -6.58 3.79
C GLY A 83 -17.79 -8.01 4.18
N ALA A 84 -17.80 -8.97 3.25
CA ALA A 84 -17.62 -10.38 3.57
C ALA A 84 -16.28 -10.69 4.28
N CYS A 85 -15.23 -9.92 3.99
CA CYS A 85 -13.92 -10.08 4.62
C CYS A 85 -13.46 -8.87 5.45
N LEU A 86 -13.94 -7.66 5.13
CA LEU A 86 -13.49 -6.40 5.75
C LEU A 86 -14.59 -5.74 6.60
N ASP A 87 -15.64 -6.48 6.99
CA ASP A 87 -16.78 -5.96 7.73
C ASP A 87 -17.36 -4.68 7.10
N GLN A 88 -17.66 -3.65 7.88
CA GLN A 88 -18.09 -2.33 7.40
C GLN A 88 -16.93 -1.43 6.96
N GLY A 89 -15.73 -1.99 6.87
CA GLY A 89 -14.49 -1.36 6.43
C GLY A 89 -13.44 -1.31 7.54
N ILE A 90 -12.20 -1.03 7.14
CA ILE A 90 -11.00 -1.07 8.02
C ILE A 90 -10.06 0.10 7.69
N ASN A 91 -9.23 0.50 8.66
CA ASN A 91 -8.24 1.58 8.46
C ASN A 91 -6.88 1.07 7.97
N LYS A 92 -6.57 -0.22 8.16
CA LYS A 92 -5.37 -0.89 7.67
C LYS A 92 -5.74 -2.07 6.79
N ASN A 93 -5.09 -2.26 5.65
CA ASN A 93 -5.38 -3.35 4.72
C ASN A 93 -4.09 -3.87 4.06
N PHE A 94 -3.65 -5.05 4.47
CA PHE A 94 -2.44 -5.70 4.00
C PHE A 94 -2.79 -6.95 3.22
N TYR A 95 -2.09 -7.16 2.10
CA TYR A 95 -2.19 -8.41 1.36
C TYR A 95 -0.94 -9.27 1.52
N GLY A 96 -1.14 -10.58 1.38
CA GLY A 96 -0.03 -11.52 1.34
C GLY A 96 0.88 -11.25 0.15
N PHE A 97 2.17 -11.56 0.30
CA PHE A 97 3.09 -11.58 -0.82
C PHE A 97 2.69 -12.67 -1.82
N ASN A 98 2.14 -12.26 -2.96
CA ASN A 98 1.91 -13.15 -4.09
C ASN A 98 3.18 -13.24 -4.96
N ILE A 99 3.29 -14.27 -5.80
CA ILE A 99 4.37 -14.37 -6.80
C ILE A 99 4.27 -13.21 -7.84
N SER A 100 5.39 -12.85 -8.48
CA SER A 100 5.55 -11.63 -9.32
C SER A 100 4.38 -11.28 -10.22
N GLY A 101 4.16 -9.98 -10.36
CA GLY A 101 3.22 -9.44 -11.34
C GLY A 101 1.77 -9.53 -10.88
N ALA A 102 1.53 -9.94 -9.63
CA ALA A 102 0.24 -9.81 -9.00
C ALA A 102 -0.15 -8.33 -8.95
N LYS A 103 -1.34 -8.06 -9.48
CA LYS A 103 -1.96 -6.75 -9.49
C LYS A 103 -3.00 -6.73 -8.38
N ASP A 104 -2.70 -6.02 -7.31
CA ASP A 104 -3.60 -5.89 -6.19
C ASP A 104 -4.40 -4.59 -6.27
N THR A 105 -5.58 -4.62 -5.68
CA THR A 105 -6.49 -3.48 -5.71
C THR A 105 -7.13 -3.28 -4.35
N PHE A 106 -6.79 -2.15 -3.74
CA PHE A 106 -7.41 -1.66 -2.51
C PHE A 106 -8.51 -0.69 -2.89
N ARG A 107 -9.70 -0.86 -2.31
CA ARG A 107 -10.84 0.02 -2.56
C ARG A 107 -11.07 0.89 -1.34
N VAL A 108 -11.15 2.20 -1.54
CA VAL A 108 -11.35 3.18 -0.47
C VAL A 108 -12.70 3.84 -0.66
N ALA A 109 -13.55 3.73 0.36
CA ALA A 109 -14.76 4.54 0.48
C ALA A 109 -14.43 5.82 1.25
N PHE A 110 -15.13 6.89 0.91
CA PHE A 110 -14.99 8.17 1.57
C PHE A 110 -16.31 8.94 1.54
N GLN A 111 -16.61 9.65 2.62
CA GLN A 111 -17.77 10.52 2.78
C GLN A 111 -17.40 11.77 3.57
N THR A 112 -18.11 12.87 3.30
CA THR A 112 -18.07 14.14 4.04
C THR A 112 -19.30 14.96 3.66
N ASP A 113 -19.53 16.09 4.32
CA ASP A 113 -20.53 17.08 3.92
C ASP A 113 -20.33 17.52 2.46
N TRP A 114 -21.42 17.59 1.69
CA TRP A 114 -21.41 17.92 0.26
C TRP A 114 -20.77 19.27 -0.10
N ARG A 115 -20.56 20.16 0.89
CA ARG A 115 -19.90 21.45 0.73
C ARG A 115 -18.37 21.38 0.91
N LEU A 116 -17.83 20.29 1.46
CA LEU A 116 -16.43 20.16 1.84
C LEU A 116 -15.59 19.46 0.77
N HIS A 117 -15.69 19.94 -0.47
CA HIS A 117 -14.90 19.47 -1.60
C HIS A 117 -13.93 20.54 -2.09
N PRO A 118 -12.80 20.17 -2.73
CA PRO A 118 -12.39 18.81 -3.11
C PRO A 118 -11.81 17.99 -1.94
N PHE A 119 -11.85 16.66 -2.07
CA PHE A 119 -11.01 15.79 -1.24
C PHE A 119 -9.56 15.87 -1.72
N THR A 120 -8.63 16.00 -0.78
CA THR A 120 -7.21 15.87 -1.05
C THR A 120 -6.73 14.50 -0.61
N VAL A 121 -6.21 13.72 -1.55
CA VAL A 121 -5.55 12.44 -1.26
C VAL A 121 -4.05 12.66 -1.40
N ARG A 122 -3.30 12.24 -0.39
CA ARG A 122 -1.84 12.28 -0.32
C ARG A 122 -1.33 10.89 0.01
N TRP A 123 -0.18 10.53 -0.55
CA TRP A 123 0.42 9.23 -0.27
C TRP A 123 1.92 9.33 -0.04
N SER A 124 2.41 8.43 0.81
CA SER A 124 3.83 8.28 1.14
C SER A 124 4.15 6.82 1.46
N GLY A 125 5.42 6.44 1.30
CA GLY A 125 5.93 5.11 1.65
C GLY A 125 7.15 4.73 0.80
N PRO A 126 7.69 3.52 1.01
CA PRO A 126 8.81 3.00 0.23
C PRO A 126 8.31 2.51 -1.13
N PHE A 127 8.25 3.41 -2.12
CA PHE A 127 7.77 3.09 -3.47
C PHE A 127 8.73 2.21 -4.29
N ASP A 128 9.95 1.99 -3.80
CA ASP A 128 10.97 1.13 -4.43
C ASP A 128 10.50 -0.32 -4.64
N TYR A 129 9.50 -0.75 -3.87
CA TYR A 129 8.93 -2.09 -3.94
C TYR A 129 7.80 -2.23 -4.97
N LEU A 130 7.39 -1.15 -5.62
CA LEU A 130 6.33 -1.15 -6.62
C LEU A 130 6.91 -1.03 -8.03
N SER A 131 6.42 -1.84 -8.96
CA SER A 131 6.63 -1.64 -10.40
C SER A 131 5.64 -0.64 -11.00
N SER A 132 4.45 -0.53 -10.39
CA SER A 132 3.45 0.46 -10.75
C SER A 132 2.52 0.73 -9.57
N ALA A 133 2.04 1.97 -9.47
CA ALA A 133 1.02 2.35 -8.51
C ALA A 133 0.08 3.37 -9.16
N SER A 134 -1.22 3.17 -9.07
CA SER A 134 -2.19 4.10 -9.65
C SER A 134 -3.42 4.29 -8.77
N LEU A 135 -3.88 5.53 -8.68
CA LEU A 135 -5.17 5.88 -8.10
C LEU A 135 -6.18 6.01 -9.24
N LYS A 136 -7.32 5.33 -9.11
CA LYS A 136 -8.37 5.32 -10.12
C LYS A 136 -9.73 5.65 -9.52
N TYR A 137 -10.45 6.58 -10.13
CA TYR A 137 -11.86 6.86 -9.85
C TYR A 137 -12.62 7.14 -11.16
N THR A 138 -13.92 7.37 -11.08
CA THR A 138 -14.75 7.72 -12.24
C THR A 138 -15.47 9.01 -11.91
N HIS A 139 -15.13 10.07 -12.64
CA HIS A 139 -15.85 11.34 -12.59
C HIS A 139 -17.17 11.19 -13.38
N PRO A 140 -18.30 11.73 -12.89
CA PRO A 140 -19.58 11.62 -13.59
C PRO A 140 -19.55 12.22 -15.00
N ASP A 141 -18.81 13.31 -15.19
CA ASP A 141 -18.76 14.03 -16.47
C ASP A 141 -17.57 13.62 -17.35
N ASP A 142 -16.40 13.35 -16.74
CA ASP A 142 -15.14 13.14 -17.47
C ASP A 142 -14.82 11.65 -17.65
N GLY A 143 -15.58 10.77 -17.00
CA GLY A 143 -15.36 9.33 -17.03
C GLY A 143 -14.16 8.90 -16.18
N PRO A 144 -13.47 7.79 -16.54
CA PRO A 144 -12.40 7.23 -15.72
C PRO A 144 -11.18 8.16 -15.62
N VAL A 145 -10.78 8.49 -14.40
CA VAL A 145 -9.56 9.22 -14.08
C VAL A 145 -8.53 8.24 -13.53
N ILE A 146 -7.29 8.31 -14.03
CA ILE A 146 -6.16 7.47 -13.58
C ILE A 146 -4.98 8.39 -13.28
N ILE A 147 -4.46 8.30 -12.07
CA ILE A 147 -3.31 9.07 -11.59
C ILE A 147 -2.18 8.10 -11.29
N ASP A 148 -1.00 8.39 -11.82
CA ASP A 148 0.22 7.64 -11.50
C ASP A 148 0.77 8.08 -10.14
N MET A 149 0.72 7.18 -9.17
CA MET A 149 1.16 7.42 -7.80
C MET A 149 2.68 7.36 -7.64
N LEU A 150 3.44 6.94 -8.66
CA LEU A 150 4.90 6.99 -8.63
C LEU A 150 5.43 8.35 -9.13
N SER A 151 4.68 9.01 -10.01
CA SER A 151 5.03 10.33 -10.55
C SER A 151 4.52 11.49 -9.69
N TYR A 152 3.42 11.28 -8.97
CA TYR A 152 2.81 12.27 -8.07
C TYR A 152 2.74 11.71 -6.65
N ASN A 153 2.62 12.57 -5.65
CA ASN A 153 2.39 12.17 -4.25
C ASN A 153 1.05 12.68 -3.68
N SER A 154 0.24 13.33 -4.52
CA SER A 154 -1.05 13.87 -4.14
C SER A 154 -1.95 14.11 -5.35
N CYS A 155 -3.26 14.04 -5.14
CA CYS A 155 -4.27 14.50 -6.08
C CYS A 155 -5.48 15.10 -5.36
N GLN A 156 -6.27 15.88 -6.08
CA GLN A 156 -7.59 16.31 -5.65
C GLN A 156 -8.67 15.49 -6.35
N ILE A 157 -9.65 15.02 -5.60
CA ILE A 157 -10.89 14.42 -6.11
C ILE A 157 -11.99 15.48 -5.95
N PRO A 158 -12.57 15.99 -7.05
CA PRO A 158 -13.37 17.21 -7.03
C PRO A 158 -14.74 17.05 -6.38
N LEU A 159 -15.24 15.81 -6.25
CA LEU A 159 -16.58 15.49 -5.74
C LEU A 159 -16.48 14.39 -4.68
N GLY A 160 -17.51 14.32 -3.82
CA GLY A 160 -17.68 13.26 -2.82
C GLY A 160 -18.74 12.23 -3.17
N SER A 161 -19.09 11.39 -2.19
CA SER A 161 -20.29 10.56 -2.24
C SER A 161 -21.55 11.44 -2.26
N PRO A 162 -22.58 11.12 -3.09
CA PRO A 162 -22.75 9.89 -3.85
C PRO A 162 -22.11 9.89 -5.25
N ASP A 163 -21.61 11.02 -5.75
CA ASP A 163 -21.13 11.15 -7.13
C ASP A 163 -19.87 10.31 -7.38
N ILE A 164 -18.95 10.30 -6.42
CA ILE A 164 -17.76 9.44 -6.40
C ILE A 164 -17.76 8.70 -5.05
N PRO A 165 -18.41 7.53 -4.95
CA PRO A 165 -18.58 6.84 -3.67
C PRO A 165 -17.32 6.10 -3.20
N SER A 166 -16.36 5.88 -4.11
CA SER A 166 -15.10 5.21 -3.79
C SER A 166 -14.07 5.43 -4.90
N PHE A 167 -12.79 5.35 -4.54
CA PHE A 167 -11.68 5.21 -5.49
C PHE A 167 -10.94 3.89 -5.25
N ARG A 168 -10.05 3.54 -6.17
CA ARG A 168 -9.21 2.35 -6.09
C ARG A 168 -7.74 2.72 -6.14
N ILE A 169 -6.95 2.09 -5.29
CA ILE A 169 -5.50 2.05 -5.38
C ILE A 169 -5.13 0.72 -6.01
N ILE A 170 -4.44 0.78 -7.12
CA ILE A 170 -4.05 -0.38 -7.91
C ILE A 170 -2.53 -0.40 -7.94
N VAL A 171 -1.96 -1.44 -7.35
CA VAL A 171 -0.51 -1.60 -7.23
C VAL A 171 -0.05 -2.88 -7.89
N ASN A 172 1.16 -2.84 -8.42
CA ASN A 172 1.91 -4.00 -8.83
C ASN A 172 3.25 -3.93 -8.11
N HIS A 173 3.61 -5.02 -7.45
CA HIS A 173 4.82 -5.08 -6.64
C HIS A 173 5.93 -5.83 -7.37
N ASN A 174 7.16 -5.40 -7.17
CA ASN A 174 8.33 -6.16 -7.59
C ASN A 174 8.46 -7.37 -6.65
N ILE A 175 8.86 -8.53 -7.20
CA ILE A 175 9.24 -9.64 -6.33
C ILE A 175 10.35 -9.17 -5.41
N ILE A 176 10.15 -9.39 -4.13
CA ILE A 176 11.22 -9.47 -3.16
C ILE A 176 10.99 -10.80 -2.47
N CYS A 177 11.43 -11.89 -3.11
CA CYS A 177 11.55 -13.12 -2.37
C CYS A 177 12.48 -12.81 -1.18
N CYS A 178 12.19 -13.36 -0.01
CA CYS A 178 13.12 -13.34 1.12
C CYS A 178 14.51 -13.96 0.79
N ASN A 179 14.68 -14.50 -0.43
CA ASN A 179 15.89 -15.11 -0.97
C ASN A 179 16.55 -14.30 -2.10
N ASP A 180 15.92 -13.23 -2.62
CA ASP A 180 16.56 -12.41 -3.65
C ASP A 180 17.33 -11.27 -2.99
N PRO A 181 18.64 -11.12 -3.27
CA PRO A 181 19.37 -9.94 -2.82
C PRO A 181 18.69 -8.67 -3.38
N PRO A 182 18.72 -7.53 -2.65
CA PRO A 182 18.14 -6.29 -3.15
C PRO A 182 18.66 -6.00 -4.56
N PRO A 183 17.83 -5.46 -5.47
CA PRO A 183 18.26 -5.15 -6.82
C PRO A 183 19.49 -4.27 -6.74
N VAL A 184 20.63 -4.80 -7.17
CA VAL A 184 21.86 -4.03 -7.27
C VAL A 184 21.56 -2.92 -8.25
N LEU A 185 21.54 -1.67 -7.78
CA LEU A 185 21.48 -0.48 -8.62
C LEU A 185 22.49 -0.69 -9.74
N SER A 186 22.00 -0.91 -10.96
CA SER A 186 22.85 -1.23 -12.10
C SER A 186 23.78 -0.06 -12.31
N GLN A 187 25.04 -0.21 -11.89
CA GLN A 187 26.07 0.78 -12.13
C GLN A 187 26.15 1.00 -13.64
N SER A 188 26.03 2.26 -14.04
CA SER A 188 26.18 2.70 -15.42
C SER A 188 27.47 2.12 -15.98
N ARG A 189 27.34 1.27 -16.99
CA ARG A 189 28.43 0.77 -17.82
C ARG A 189 29.13 1.97 -18.45
N THR A 190 30.27 2.38 -17.92
CA THR A 190 31.20 3.26 -18.63
C THR A 190 31.92 2.39 -19.65
N ASP A 191 31.41 2.38 -20.88
CA ASP A 191 32.13 1.83 -22.01
C ASP A 191 33.37 2.69 -22.27
N SER A 192 34.54 2.15 -21.94
CA SER A 192 35.83 2.71 -22.31
C SER A 192 36.05 2.48 -23.80
N ILE A 193 35.93 3.56 -24.59
CA ILE A 193 36.37 3.61 -25.98
C ILE A 193 37.89 3.79 -25.97
N THR A 194 38.61 2.78 -26.46
CA THR A 194 39.99 2.90 -26.92
C THR A 194 40.00 3.04 -28.43
N GLU A 195 40.48 4.19 -28.91
CA GLU A 195 41.29 4.32 -30.13
C GLU A 195 42.47 5.25 -29.82
#